data_AF-A0A958Y7V2-F1
#
_entry.id   AF-A0A958Y7V2-F1
#
_cell.length_a   1.000
_cell.length_b   1.000
_cell.length_c   1.000
_cell.angle_alpha   90.00
_cell.angle_beta   90.00
_cell.angle_gamma   90.00
#
_symmetry.space_group_name_H-M   'P 1'
#
loop_
_entity.id
_entity.type
_entity.pdbx_description
1 polymer ?
#
loop_
_entity_poly.entity_id
_entity_poly.type
_entity_poly.pdbx_seq_one_letter_code
_entity_poly.pdbx_strand_id
1 'polypeptide(L)' 'GLPGLILEANDGSEVIVCSKIVLNPDDKTTISEPSKGKEVSQKEFDIIMEKKMKEMEEQFSSSRNSDGNTIQIRIGG' A
#
# COMPACT_ATOMS: atom_id res chain seq x y z
N GLY A 1 14.57 -5.61 7.44
CA GLY A 1 13.80 -5.85 6.20
C GLY A 1 13.96 -7.30 5.81
N LEU A 2 12.92 -7.93 5.25
CA LEU A 2 12.99 -9.29 4.73
C LEU A 2 13.58 -9.27 3.31
N PRO A 3 14.77 -9.86 3.08
CA PRO A 3 15.27 -10.10 1.73
C PRO A 3 14.57 -11.35 1.18
N GLY A 4 13.46 -11.17 0.48
CA GLY A 4 12.69 -12.27 -0.10
C GLY A 4 11.59 -11.78 -1.02
N LEU A 5 11.02 -12.70 -1.80
CA LEU A 5 9.87 -12.43 -2.67
C LEU A 5 8.61 -12.96 -1.99
N ILE A 6 7.58 -12.12 -1.86
CA ILE A 6 6.26 -12.54 -1.39
C ILE A 6 5.51 -13.10 -2.60
N LEU A 7 5.29 -14.41 -2.61
CA LEU A 7 4.59 -15.11 -3.69
C LEU A 7 3.12 -15.36 -3.39
N GLU A 8 2.69 -15.09 -2.16
CA GLU A 8 1.32 -15.24 -1.70
C GLU A 8 1.02 -14.21 -0.60
N ALA A 9 -0.14 -13.57 -0.68
CA ALA A 9 -0.68 -12.73 0.37
C ALA A 9 -2.11 -13.19 0.70
N ASN A 10 -2.41 -13.32 1.99
CA ASN A 10 -3.71 -13.75 2.49
C ASN A 10 -4.31 -12.65 3.36
N ASP A 11 -5.56 -12.28 3.08
CA ASP A 11 -6.37 -11.38 3.90
C ASP A 11 -7.77 -11.98 4.11
N GLY A 12 -7.96 -12.64 5.25
CA GLY A 12 -9.21 -13.32 5.59
C GLY A 12 -9.57 -14.41 4.58
N SER A 13 -10.58 -14.14 3.74
CA SER A 13 -11.03 -15.05 2.67
C SER A 13 -10.41 -14.74 1.30
N GLU A 14 -9.68 -13.63 1.16
CA GLU A 14 -9.03 -13.25 -0.09
C GLU A 14 -7.58 -13.74 -0.12
N VAL A 15 -7.21 -14.41 -1.21
CA VAL A 15 -5.86 -14.94 -1.42
C VAL A 15 -5.34 -14.44 -2.76
N ILE A 16 -4.21 -13.74 -2.71
CA ILE A 16 -3.50 -13.24 -3.89
C ILE A 16 -2.27 -14.12 -4.09
N VAL A 17 -2.25 -14.90 -5.19
CA VAL A 17 -1.18 -15.83 -5.52
C VAL A 17 -0.40 -15.34 -6.75
N CYS A 18 0.94 -15.41 -6.70
CA CYS A 18 1.80 -15.14 -7.84
C CYS A 18 1.64 -16.25 -8.90
N SER A 19 1.13 -15.88 -10.08
CA SER A 19 0.87 -16.83 -11.17
C SER A 19 2.09 -17.09 -12.06
N LYS A 20 2.98 -16.12 -12.21
CA LYS A 20 4.19 -16.23 -13.04
C LYS A 20 5.26 -15.26 -12.55
N ILE A 21 6.47 -15.75 -12.42
CA ILE A 21 7.68 -14.94 -12.23
C ILE A 21 8.65 -15.18 -13.39
N VAL A 22 9.18 -14.10 -13.95
CA VAL A 22 10.25 -14.15 -14.95
C VAL A 22 11.45 -13.43 -14.35
N LEU A 23 12.48 -14.20 -14.02
CA LEU A 23 13.76 -13.67 -13.55
C LEU A 23 14.64 -13.36 -14.76
N ASN A 24 15.19 -12.16 -14.84
CA ASN A 24 16.06 -11.70 -15.94
C ASN A 24 15.41 -11.84 -17.34
N PRO A 25 14.36 -11.04 -17.65
CA PRO A 25 13.73 -11.10 -18.97
C PRO A 25 14.73 -10.66 -20.06
N ASP A 26 14.72 -11.36 -21.20
CA ASP A 26 15.55 -11.03 -22.37
C ASP A 26 15.15 -9.67 -22.97
N ASP A 27 13.84 -9.38 -22.96
CA ASP A 27 13.28 -8.09 -23.35
C ASP A 27 13.06 -7.20 -22.12
N LYS A 28 13.55 -5.96 -22.18
CA LYS A 28 13.27 -4.97 -21.14
C LYS A 28 11.80 -4.58 -21.18
N THR A 29 11.03 -4.94 -20.15
CA THR A 29 9.67 -4.42 -19.97
C THR A 29 9.71 -2.90 -19.92
N THR A 30 9.03 -2.23 -20.86
CA THR A 30 8.83 -0.79 -20.80
C THR A 30 7.84 -0.48 -19.69
N ILE A 31 8.33 0.04 -18.57
CA ILE A 31 7.46 0.60 -17.52
C ILE A 31 6.94 1.92 -18.05
N SER A 32 5.68 1.95 -18.48
CA SER A 32 5.00 3.20 -18.83
C SER A 32 4.58 3.90 -17.55
N GLU A 33 4.97 5.16 -17.39
CA GLU A 33 4.47 5.99 -16.31
C GLU A 33 2.93 6.12 -16.42
N PRO A 34 2.18 5.96 -15.32
CA PRO A 34 0.75 6.22 -15.33
C PRO A 34 0.49 7.68 -15.73
N SER A 35 -0.20 7.89 -16.86
CA SER A 35 -0.56 9.23 -17.34
C SER A 35 -1.76 9.86 -16.63
N LYS A 36 -2.36 9.13 -15.69
CA LYS A 36 -3.55 9.57 -14.93
C LYS A 36 -3.13 9.94 -13.52
N GLY A 37 -3.51 11.15 -13.11
CA GLY A 37 -3.27 11.63 -11.75
C GLY A 37 -2.95 13.12 -11.75
N LYS A 38 -2.70 13.65 -10.56
CA LYS A 38 -2.15 14.99 -10.40
C LYS A 38 -0.64 14.85 -10.20
N GLU A 39 0.15 15.46 -11.06
CA GLU A 39 1.57 15.66 -10.78
C GLU A 39 1.69 16.57 -9.55
N VAL A 40 2.40 16.07 -8.53
CA VAL A 40 2.60 16.77 -7.26
C VAL A 40 4.08 16.76 -6.92
N SER A 41 4.55 17.88 -6.38
CA SER A 41 5.90 17.97 -5.81
C SER A 41 6.00 17.13 -4.53
N GLN A 42 7.23 16.84 -4.10
CA GLN A 42 7.46 16.13 -2.83
C GLN A 42 6.78 16.84 -1.65
N LYS A 43 6.84 18.17 -1.58
CA LYS A 43 6.19 18.95 -0.52
C LYS A 43 4.67 18.80 -0.53
N GLU A 44 4.06 18.80 -1.72
CA GLU A 44 2.62 18.59 -1.84
C GLU A 44 2.23 17.15 -1.48
N PHE A 45 3.05 16.17 -1.86
CA PHE A 45 2.87 14.78 -1.47
C PHE A 45 2.88 14.61 0.05
N ASP A 46 3.86 15.22 0.73
CA ASP A 46 3.98 15.15 2.20
C ASP A 46 2.72 15.73 2.88
N ILE A 47 2.21 16.87 2.38
CA ILE A 47 0.97 17.48 2.87
C ILE A 47 -0.25 16.58 2.62
N ILE A 48 -0.36 15.99 1.42
CA ILE A 48 -1.46 15.07 1.09
C ILE A 48 -1.42 13.85 2.02
N MET A 49 -0.23 13.33 2.26
CA MET A 49 0.00 12.17 3.10
C MET A 49 -0.36 12.46 4.56
N GLU A 50 0.10 13.58 5.12
CA GLU A 50 -0.28 14.02 6.47
C GLU A 50 -1.80 14.18 6.62
N LYS A 51 -2.45 14.83 5.65
CA LYS A 51 -3.91 14.97 5.65
C LYS A 51 -4.62 13.61 5.60
N LYS A 52 -4.14 12.69 4.76
CA LYS A 52 -4.72 11.34 4.62
C LYS A 52 -4.53 10.50 5.86
N MET A 53 -3.39 10.62 6.54
CA MET A 53 -3.16 9.97 7.83
C MET A 53 -4.13 10.49 8.89
N LYS A 54 -4.36 11.80 8.94
CA LYS A 54 -5.34 12.38 9.88
C LYS A 54 -6.78 11.93 9.58
N GLU A 55 -7.19 11.93 8.32
CA GLU A 55 -8.51 11.39 7.91
C GLU A 55 -8.66 9.92 8.31
N MET A 56 -7.59 9.14 8.16
CA MET A 56 -7.53 7.75 8.57
C MET A 56 -7.69 7.64 10.09
N GLU A 57 -6.90 8.36 10.88
CA GLU A 57 -7.01 8.39 12.35
C GLU A 57 -8.42 8.75 12.83
N GLU A 58 -9.05 9.76 12.24
CA GLU A 58 -10.42 10.17 12.56
C GLU A 58 -11.43 9.03 12.27
N GLN A 59 -11.35 8.39 11.09
CA GLN A 59 -12.19 7.24 10.75
C GLN A 59 -11.97 6.06 11.71
N PHE A 60 -10.72 5.70 12.01
CA PHE A 60 -10.40 4.61 12.95
C PHE A 60 -10.79 4.93 14.40
N SER A 61 -10.73 6.20 14.81
CA SER A 61 -11.17 6.63 16.14
C SER A 61 -12.68 6.43 16.34
N SER A 62 -13.47 6.64 15.28
CA SER A 62 -14.93 6.47 15.30
C SER A 62 -15.37 4.99 15.35
N SER A 63 -14.54 4.07 14.88
CA SER A 63 -14.80 2.61 14.92
C SER A 63 -14.48 1.95 16.27
N ARG A 64 -13.86 2.64 17.24
CA ARG A 64 -13.55 2.06 18.57
C ARG A 64 -14.77 1.67 19.43
N ASN A 65 -15.99 2.00 18.99
CA ASN A 65 -17.23 1.68 19.72
C ASN A 65 -17.93 0.38 19.28
N SER A 66 -17.42 -0.36 18.29
CA SER A 66 -18.01 -1.64 17.88
C SER A 66 -16.92 -2.67 17.60
N ASP A 67 -16.90 -3.73 18.40
CA ASP A 67 -16.32 -5.04 18.07
C ASP A 67 -14.81 -5.13 17.80
N GLY A 68 -14.05 -5.28 18.89
CA GLY A 68 -13.01 -6.32 19.06
C GLY A 68 -11.75 -6.36 18.18
N ASN A 69 -11.73 -5.77 16.99
CA ASN A 69 -10.60 -5.83 16.06
C ASN A 69 -9.82 -4.52 16.05
N THR A 70 -8.75 -4.44 16.84
CA THR A 70 -7.82 -3.31 16.82
C THR A 70 -6.88 -3.45 15.62
N ILE A 71 -7.12 -2.69 14.55
CA ILE A 71 -6.18 -2.58 13.43
C ILE A 71 -5.03 -1.66 13.88
N GLN A 72 -3.83 -2.21 14.02
CA GLN A 72 -2.61 -1.43 14.30
C GLN A 72 -1.85 -1.19 12.99
N ILE A 73 -1.94 0.03 12.46
CA ILE A 73 -1.11 0.47 11.33
C ILE A 73 0.11 1.20 11.89
N ARG A 74 1.30 0.63 11.71
CA ARG A 74 2.57 1.32 11.97
C ARG A 74 3.14 1.81 10.66
N ILE A 75 3.07 3.13 10.43
CA ILE A 75 3.73 3.77 9.29
C ILE A 75 4.99 4.44 9.85
N GLY A 76 6.14 3.81 9.67
CA GLY A 76 7.42 4.33 10.14
C GLY A 76 8.62 3.52 9.65
N GLY A 77 9.65 4.25 9.20
CA GLY A 77 11.04 3.82 9.24
C GLY A 77 11.69 4.26 10.55
#